data_AF-Q2MG27-F1
#
_entry.id   AF-Q2MG27-F1
#
_cell.length_a   1.000
_cell.length_b   1.000
_cell.length_c   1.000
_cell.angle_alpha   90.00
_cell.angle_beta   90.00
_cell.angle_gamma   90.00
#
_symmetry.space_group_name_H-M   'P 1'
#
loop_
_entity.id
_entity.type
_entity.pdbx_description
1 polymer ?
#
loop_
_entity_poly.entity_id
_entity_poly.type
_entity_poly.pdbx_seq_one_letter_code
_entity_poly.pdbx_strand_id
1 'polypeptide(L)'
;MEIPHGAGSPCSQTSTGSGRRVVDEQESPRKRTPYIDIRHTLARHSSAVGVLTGTRRAPPRSGTRKTVGRRVGGGPEGRVMGMKRRSLLGRIAVVGAAGVAGSALTLPGTAQAAAWKKRLTGADLDTNSRWRVAGTDLGIPYVLENGSIGYLFGDTFDTPWPEGPPLPNDWRSPVMLRSAVHPGAAGGVVFDSAARVAGNGRAPEVMHNGHNGIGIDGLWEVTVIPNDGISFPETGRQLISYMSIENWNSAGPAGPHWKSRYAGIAYSDNGNDFVRTPLKWFNTPDNKDPFQMWTMQRDGDWVYVFSVRSGRQDGPMMLRRVRWDRLFYPESYEGWGWNGSNWGWGRPCSPILTGRFGEPSVRRLADGTWVMSYLNCATGNIVTRTATGPDRAWTPEKIQVTSWQEPGLYGGFIHPWSSRQANDLHLLVSKWTRTPDGRSTAYHVSQFVGTV
;
A
#
# COMPACT_ATOMS: atom_id res chain seq x y z
N MET A 1 -16.87 -20.10 55.16
CA MET A 1 -18.22 -20.61 55.46
C MET A 1 -19.21 -19.77 54.64
N GLU A 2 -20.35 -20.36 54.27
CA GLU A 2 -21.07 -20.00 53.04
C GLU A 2 -22.03 -18.78 53.08
N ILE A 3 -22.37 -18.35 51.85
CA ILE A 3 -23.55 -17.68 51.25
C ILE A 3 -24.92 -17.93 51.96
N PRO A 4 -26.12 -17.33 51.59
CA PRO A 4 -26.55 -16.84 50.25
C PRO A 4 -27.49 -15.60 50.15
N HIS A 5 -27.85 -15.27 48.89
CA HIS A 5 -29.01 -14.46 48.45
C HIS A 5 -30.27 -15.31 48.16
N GLY A 6 -31.45 -14.66 48.03
CA GLY A 6 -32.67 -15.18 47.34
C GLY A 6 -33.96 -14.69 48.02
N ALA A 7 -34.95 -13.97 47.44
CA ALA A 7 -35.58 -13.86 46.10
C ALA A 7 -36.82 -14.77 45.90
N GLY A 8 -37.98 -14.19 45.48
CA GLY A 8 -39.12 -14.97 44.98
C GLY A 8 -40.52 -14.32 44.91
N SER A 9 -40.89 -13.77 43.73
CA SER A 9 -42.25 -13.88 43.10
C SER A 9 -43.45 -13.13 43.72
N PRO A 10 -44.66 -13.04 43.06
CA PRO A 10 -45.03 -13.33 41.66
C PRO A 10 -45.96 -12.29 40.93
N CYS A 11 -45.92 -12.34 39.59
CA CYS A 11 -47.03 -12.31 38.60
C CYS A 11 -48.09 -11.16 38.52
N SER A 12 -48.90 -11.20 37.45
CA SER A 12 -49.59 -10.07 36.79
C SER A 12 -51.10 -10.27 36.57
N GLN A 13 -51.83 -9.19 36.23
CA GLN A 13 -53.15 -9.24 35.57
C GLN A 13 -53.37 -8.14 34.51
N THR A 14 -54.27 -8.48 33.58
CA THR A 14 -54.85 -7.83 32.37
C THR A 14 -55.83 -6.66 32.68
N SER A 15 -56.35 -5.80 31.77
CA SER A 15 -56.23 -5.57 30.30
C SER A 15 -56.90 -4.23 29.84
N THR A 16 -56.73 -3.87 28.55
CA THR A 16 -57.69 -3.17 27.63
C THR A 16 -58.15 -1.71 27.86
N GLY A 17 -58.10 -0.86 26.79
CA GLY A 17 -59.19 0.11 26.52
C GLY A 17 -58.88 1.49 25.89
N SER A 18 -58.66 1.57 24.56
CA SER A 18 -58.99 2.66 23.60
C SER A 18 -59.33 4.11 24.06
N GLY A 19 -58.70 5.14 23.43
CA GLY A 19 -59.26 6.51 23.35
C GLY A 19 -58.34 7.59 22.73
N ARG A 20 -58.72 8.19 21.60
CA ARG A 20 -57.99 9.29 20.90
C ARG A 20 -58.44 10.69 21.34
N ARG A 21 -57.48 11.64 21.45
CA ARG A 21 -57.49 13.08 21.03
C ARG A 21 -56.01 13.47 20.93
N VAL A 22 -55.44 13.85 19.79
CA VAL A 22 -55.65 15.07 18.98
C VAL A 22 -55.48 16.33 19.83
N VAL A 23 -54.31 16.96 19.69
CA VAL A 23 -54.05 18.38 19.98
C VAL A 23 -53.23 18.90 18.81
N ASP A 24 -53.65 20.03 18.23
CA ASP A 24 -52.91 20.74 17.18
C ASP A 24 -51.56 21.27 17.70
N GLU A 25 -50.56 21.31 16.83
CA GLU A 25 -49.54 22.37 16.91
C GLU A 25 -49.21 22.87 15.49
N GLN A 26 -49.16 24.20 15.36
CA GLN A 26 -49.31 24.89 14.07
C GLN A 26 -47.98 24.97 13.28
N GLU A 27 -48.08 24.87 11.96
CA GLU A 27 -46.98 25.24 11.05
C GLU A 27 -46.69 26.75 11.04
N SER A 28 -45.46 27.07 10.62
CA SER A 28 -45.04 28.24 9.80
C SER A 28 -44.10 29.25 10.50
N PRO A 29 -43.22 29.99 9.78
CA PRO A 29 -42.83 29.87 8.36
C PRO A 29 -41.32 29.59 8.14
N ARG A 30 -41.01 29.04 6.96
CA ARG A 30 -39.64 28.96 6.42
C ARG A 30 -39.09 30.37 6.14
N LYS A 31 -37.98 30.78 6.75
CA LYS A 31 -37.21 31.93 6.27
C LYS A 31 -36.43 31.55 5.01
N ARG A 32 -36.78 32.17 3.88
CA ARG A 32 -36.02 32.09 2.62
C ARG A 32 -34.82 33.04 2.70
N THR A 33 -33.63 32.56 2.39
CA THR A 33 -32.45 33.40 2.10
C THR A 33 -32.39 33.62 0.58
N PRO A 34 -32.16 34.86 0.09
CA PRO A 34 -32.39 35.18 -1.31
C PRO A 34 -31.34 34.58 -2.27
N TYR A 35 -31.83 34.13 -3.41
CA TYR A 35 -31.06 33.78 -4.60
C TYR A 35 -30.58 35.07 -5.27
N ILE A 36 -29.26 35.25 -5.43
CA ILE A 36 -28.71 36.38 -6.19
C ILE A 36 -28.54 35.94 -7.64
N ASP A 37 -29.40 36.46 -8.51
CA ASP A 37 -29.29 36.35 -9.96
C ASP A 37 -28.36 37.46 -10.48
N ILE A 38 -27.40 37.10 -11.34
CA ILE A 38 -26.57 38.04 -12.10
C ILE A 38 -26.52 37.56 -13.55
N ARG A 39 -27.30 38.21 -14.41
CA ARG A 39 -27.16 38.17 -15.86
C ARG A 39 -27.02 39.58 -16.43
N HIS A 40 -26.36 39.65 -17.59
CA HIS A 40 -25.96 40.85 -18.34
C HIS A 40 -24.78 41.61 -17.67
N THR A 41 -23.78 42.09 -18.43
CA THR A 41 -23.87 42.61 -19.80
C THR A 41 -22.69 42.22 -20.70
N LEU A 42 -22.97 42.00 -21.99
CA LEU A 42 -21.96 41.85 -23.05
C LEU A 42 -21.28 43.20 -23.36
N ALA A 43 -19.95 43.23 -23.39
CA ALA A 43 -19.19 44.27 -24.07
C ALA A 43 -18.19 43.63 -25.04
N ARG A 44 -18.36 43.91 -26.33
CA ARG A 44 -17.42 43.53 -27.39
C ARG A 44 -16.14 44.38 -27.25
N HIS A 45 -14.98 43.81 -27.53
CA HIS A 45 -13.94 44.52 -28.28
C HIS A 45 -13.18 43.54 -29.17
N SER A 46 -13.17 43.82 -30.47
CA SER A 46 -12.39 43.10 -31.46
C SER A 46 -11.06 43.79 -31.68
N SER A 47 -9.99 43.02 -31.86
CA SER A 47 -8.82 43.44 -32.64
C SER A 47 -8.21 42.19 -33.30
N ALA A 48 -7.87 42.33 -34.57
CA ALA A 48 -7.39 41.25 -35.44
C ALA A 48 -5.85 41.23 -35.52
N VAL A 49 -5.32 40.60 -36.58
CA VAL A 49 -3.90 40.35 -36.90
C VAL A 49 -3.32 39.14 -36.15
N GLY A 50 -2.74 38.14 -36.82
CA GLY A 50 -2.62 37.92 -38.27
C GLY A 50 -1.93 36.57 -38.56
N VAL A 51 -2.31 35.91 -39.66
CA VAL A 51 -1.71 34.63 -40.08
C VAL A 51 -0.33 34.87 -40.68
N LEU A 52 0.69 34.13 -40.24
CA LEU A 52 1.94 33.96 -40.98
C LEU A 52 2.49 32.54 -40.82
N THR A 53 2.47 31.80 -41.92
CA THR A 53 3.04 30.46 -42.07
C THR A 53 4.57 30.50 -42.10
N GLY A 54 5.24 29.62 -41.35
CA GLY A 54 6.70 29.53 -41.29
C GLY A 54 7.24 28.10 -41.31
N THR A 55 7.37 27.52 -42.50
CA THR A 55 8.06 26.23 -42.70
C THR A 55 9.55 26.32 -42.31
N ARG A 56 10.10 25.31 -41.63
CA ARG A 56 11.57 25.09 -41.59
C ARG A 56 11.95 23.65 -41.96
N ARG A 57 12.96 23.57 -42.83
CA ARG A 57 13.54 22.36 -43.43
C ARG A 57 14.48 21.62 -42.46
N ALA A 58 14.64 20.32 -42.68
CA ALA A 58 15.75 19.54 -42.15
C ALA A 58 17.07 19.80 -42.92
N PRO A 59 18.25 19.57 -42.31
CA PRO A 59 19.53 19.44 -43.00
C PRO A 59 19.89 17.96 -43.30
N PRO A 60 20.80 17.68 -44.26
CA PRO A 60 20.96 16.35 -44.87
C PRO A 60 22.12 15.50 -44.33
N ARG A 61 22.16 14.22 -44.75
CA ARG A 61 23.30 13.30 -44.64
C ARG A 61 24.30 13.45 -45.79
N SER A 62 25.59 13.35 -45.48
CA SER A 62 26.69 12.80 -46.31
C SER A 62 27.72 12.22 -45.32
N GLY A 63 28.34 11.06 -45.48
CA GLY A 63 28.99 10.51 -46.66
C GLY A 63 30.48 10.86 -46.59
N THR A 64 31.37 9.99 -46.11
CA THR A 64 32.06 9.02 -46.98
C THR A 64 32.92 7.99 -46.20
N ARG A 65 33.31 6.92 -46.89
CA ARG A 65 34.05 5.74 -46.43
C ARG A 65 35.51 5.83 -46.91
N LYS A 66 36.51 5.43 -46.10
CA LYS A 66 37.84 5.02 -46.59
C LYS A 66 38.53 4.04 -45.62
N THR A 67 39.22 3.04 -46.19
CA THR A 67 39.85 1.91 -45.48
C THR A 67 41.28 1.72 -45.98
N VAL A 68 42.28 1.82 -45.09
CA VAL A 68 43.68 1.32 -45.18
C VAL A 68 44.20 1.31 -43.71
N GLY A 69 45.04 0.40 -43.19
CA GLY A 69 45.60 -0.88 -43.67
C GLY A 69 46.98 -1.19 -43.03
N ARG A 70 47.23 -2.45 -42.62
CA ARG A 70 48.50 -3.07 -42.09
C ARG A 70 48.90 -2.73 -40.63
N ARG A 71 49.04 -3.72 -39.72
CA ARG A 71 50.14 -4.74 -39.44
C ARG A 71 51.33 -4.09 -38.68
N VAL A 72 52.00 -4.68 -37.67
CA VAL A 72 52.18 -6.05 -37.08
C VAL A 72 52.30 -5.90 -35.53
N GLY A 73 52.16 -6.86 -34.60
CA GLY A 73 51.77 -8.29 -34.54
C GLY A 73 52.29 -8.94 -33.25
N GLY A 74 52.23 -10.28 -33.12
CA GLY A 74 52.82 -11.05 -31.99
C GLY A 74 51.82 -11.78 -31.09
N GLY A 75 51.75 -13.11 -31.21
CA GLY A 75 51.14 -14.02 -30.22
C GLY A 75 52.24 -14.67 -29.35
N PRO A 76 52.09 -15.94 -28.88
CA PRO A 76 50.98 -16.86 -29.10
C PRO A 76 50.54 -17.70 -27.85
N GLU A 77 49.66 -18.67 -28.09
CA GLU A 77 49.43 -19.92 -27.32
C GLU A 77 48.82 -19.84 -25.89
N GLY A 78 47.97 -20.80 -25.46
CA GLY A 78 47.48 -21.96 -26.21
C GLY A 78 46.27 -22.71 -25.63
N ARG A 79 45.60 -23.40 -26.56
CA ARG A 79 45.19 -24.82 -26.51
C ARG A 79 44.08 -25.26 -25.53
N VAL A 80 42.88 -25.43 -26.09
CA VAL A 80 41.77 -26.23 -25.51
C VAL A 80 41.97 -27.73 -25.81
N MET A 81 41.68 -28.61 -24.84
CA MET A 81 41.44 -30.03 -25.15
C MET A 81 40.60 -30.79 -24.09
N GLY A 82 39.54 -31.45 -24.57
CA GLY A 82 39.22 -32.85 -24.24
C GLY A 82 38.69 -33.22 -22.84
N MET A 83 37.39 -33.50 -22.76
CA MET A 83 36.77 -34.32 -21.70
C MET A 83 37.44 -35.69 -21.48
N LYS A 84 37.41 -36.20 -20.23
CA LYS A 84 37.01 -37.59 -19.93
C LYS A 84 36.66 -37.83 -18.46
N ARG A 85 35.55 -38.54 -18.23
CA ARG A 85 35.17 -39.11 -16.92
C ARG A 85 36.11 -40.27 -16.57
N ARG A 86 36.56 -40.36 -15.31
CA ARG A 86 36.90 -41.65 -14.65
C ARG A 86 36.51 -41.62 -13.19
N SER A 87 35.96 -42.74 -12.73
CA SER A 87 35.65 -43.03 -11.33
C SER A 87 36.91 -43.37 -10.54
N LEU A 88 36.90 -43.10 -9.24
CA LEU A 88 37.80 -43.76 -8.29
C LEU A 88 37.03 -44.11 -7.02
N LEU A 89 36.89 -45.41 -6.76
CA LEU A 89 36.44 -45.95 -5.48
C LEU A 89 37.60 -45.85 -4.48
N GLY A 90 37.46 -45.01 -3.46
CA GLY A 90 38.38 -44.90 -2.33
C GLY A 90 37.80 -45.63 -1.11
N ARG A 91 38.61 -46.46 -0.45
CA ARG A 91 38.14 -47.38 0.61
C ARG A 91 37.81 -46.65 1.92
N ILE A 92 36.79 -47.18 2.59
CA ILE A 92 36.46 -46.88 3.99
C ILE A 92 37.60 -47.37 4.90
N ALA A 93 38.00 -46.53 5.85
CA ALA A 93 38.71 -46.94 7.07
C ALA A 93 37.85 -46.53 8.26
N VAL A 94 37.24 -47.50 8.94
CA VAL A 94 36.54 -47.26 10.21
C VAL A 94 37.57 -47.30 11.34
N VAL A 95 37.75 -46.17 12.02
CA VAL A 95 38.32 -46.14 13.37
C VAL A 95 37.24 -45.56 14.28
N GLY A 96 36.63 -46.41 15.09
CA GLY A 96 35.61 -45.99 16.04
C GLY A 96 36.24 -45.44 17.32
N ALA A 97 35.80 -44.26 17.75
CA ALA A 97 36.07 -43.74 19.09
C ALA A 97 34.92 -42.84 19.54
N ALA A 98 34.42 -43.11 20.76
CA ALA A 98 33.58 -42.25 21.62
C ALA A 98 32.43 -41.45 20.98
N GLY A 99 31.20 -41.87 21.26
CA GLY A 99 30.01 -41.07 20.97
C GLY A 99 29.95 -39.81 21.82
N VAL A 100 30.12 -38.65 21.17
CA VAL A 100 29.52 -37.40 21.64
C VAL A 100 28.14 -37.33 21.01
N ALA A 101 27.09 -37.12 21.81
CA ALA A 101 25.77 -36.81 21.30
C ALA A 101 25.81 -35.42 20.66
N GLY A 102 26.23 -35.37 19.39
CA GLY A 102 26.22 -34.16 18.59
C GLY A 102 24.78 -33.67 18.50
N SER A 103 24.46 -32.61 19.25
CA SER A 103 23.27 -31.82 18.99
C SER A 103 23.32 -31.45 17.52
N ALA A 104 22.38 -31.99 16.73
CA ALA A 104 22.28 -31.67 15.33
C ALA A 104 22.00 -30.18 15.24
N LEU A 105 23.06 -29.39 14.97
CA LEU A 105 22.92 -28.01 14.54
C LEU A 105 22.11 -28.07 13.25
N THR A 106 20.80 -27.88 13.40
CA THR A 106 19.94 -27.56 12.28
C THR A 106 20.50 -26.27 11.70
N LEU A 107 21.30 -26.42 10.64
CA LEU A 107 21.75 -25.30 9.83
C LEU A 107 20.49 -24.49 9.54
N PRO A 108 20.46 -23.17 9.83
CA PRO A 108 19.30 -22.36 9.52
C PRO A 108 19.01 -22.54 8.03
N GLY A 109 17.88 -23.16 7.73
CA GLY A 109 17.52 -23.50 6.36
C GLY A 109 17.64 -22.25 5.50
N THR A 110 18.29 -22.36 4.34
CA THR A 110 18.48 -21.25 3.40
C THR A 110 17.18 -20.48 3.27
N ALA A 111 17.16 -19.22 3.74
CA ALA A 111 15.92 -18.47 3.90
C ALA A 111 15.16 -18.42 2.57
N GLN A 112 14.11 -19.23 2.47
CA GLN A 112 13.43 -19.45 1.20
C GLN A 112 12.59 -18.22 0.90
N ALA A 113 12.85 -17.58 -0.23
CA ALA A 113 12.00 -16.53 -0.76
C ALA A 113 10.57 -17.05 -0.93
N ALA A 114 9.59 -16.18 -0.69
CA ALA A 114 8.19 -16.46 -0.89
C ALA A 114 7.92 -16.94 -2.32
N ALA A 115 7.09 -17.97 -2.44
CA ALA A 115 6.62 -18.49 -3.70
C ALA A 115 5.50 -17.60 -4.27
N TRP A 116 5.49 -17.39 -5.58
CA TRP A 116 4.32 -16.81 -6.26
C TRP A 116 3.14 -17.77 -6.13
N LYS A 117 1.95 -17.26 -5.78
CA LYS A 117 0.72 -18.07 -5.67
C LYS A 117 -0.29 -17.76 -6.77
N LYS A 118 -0.61 -16.49 -6.99
CA LYS A 118 -1.72 -16.08 -7.88
C LYS A 118 -1.59 -14.60 -8.25
N ARG A 119 -1.82 -14.25 -9.52
CA ARG A 119 -2.09 -12.85 -9.92
C ARG A 119 -3.53 -12.50 -9.56
N LEU A 120 -3.73 -11.42 -8.81
CA LEU A 120 -5.02 -11.03 -8.25
C LEU A 120 -5.80 -10.06 -9.14
N THR A 121 -5.12 -9.19 -9.88
CA THR A 121 -5.74 -8.18 -10.75
C THR A 121 -5.19 -8.23 -12.18
N GLY A 122 -5.98 -7.81 -13.15
CA GLY A 122 -5.60 -7.84 -14.56
C GLY A 122 -6.79 -7.64 -15.48
N ALA A 123 -6.55 -7.09 -16.68
CA ALA A 123 -7.57 -6.88 -17.71
C ALA A 123 -8.24 -8.18 -18.20
N ASP A 124 -7.54 -9.31 -18.07
CA ASP A 124 -7.96 -10.66 -18.41
C ASP A 124 -8.52 -11.46 -17.20
N LEU A 125 -8.71 -10.81 -16.04
CA LEU A 125 -9.22 -11.44 -14.82
C LEU A 125 -10.60 -10.91 -14.41
N ASP A 126 -11.23 -11.65 -13.50
CA ASP A 126 -12.57 -11.38 -12.96
C ASP A 126 -12.71 -9.98 -12.32
N THR A 127 -11.58 -9.39 -11.88
CA THR A 127 -11.54 -8.01 -11.37
C THR A 127 -11.91 -6.98 -12.43
N ASN A 128 -11.56 -7.22 -13.69
CA ASN A 128 -11.95 -6.35 -14.78
C ASN A 128 -13.42 -6.58 -15.17
N SER A 129 -13.81 -7.82 -15.45
CA SER A 129 -15.17 -8.13 -15.91
C SER A 129 -16.26 -7.77 -14.91
N ARG A 130 -16.01 -7.90 -13.60
CA ARG A 130 -16.97 -7.51 -12.56
C ARG A 130 -16.84 -6.05 -12.14
N TRP A 131 -15.62 -5.62 -11.79
CA TRP A 131 -15.39 -4.38 -11.04
C TRP A 131 -14.75 -3.26 -11.87
N ARG A 132 -14.38 -3.55 -13.13
CA ARG A 132 -13.57 -2.69 -14.02
C ARG A 132 -12.19 -2.36 -13.45
N VAL A 133 -11.58 -3.30 -12.74
CA VAL A 133 -10.21 -3.19 -12.19
C VAL A 133 -9.28 -4.01 -13.09
N ALA A 134 -8.76 -3.36 -14.13
CA ALA A 134 -7.93 -3.95 -15.17
C ALA A 134 -6.43 -3.73 -14.94
N GLY A 135 -6.05 -2.46 -14.75
CA GLY A 135 -4.71 -2.04 -14.33
C GLY A 135 -4.81 -1.33 -12.99
N THR A 136 -3.97 -1.69 -12.02
CA THR A 136 -4.05 -1.15 -10.65
C THR A 136 -2.81 -1.42 -9.81
N ASP A 137 -2.64 -0.68 -8.72
CA ASP A 137 -1.58 -0.85 -7.74
C ASP A 137 -2.03 -1.00 -6.28
N LEU A 138 -1.03 -1.31 -5.45
CA LEU A 138 -1.03 -1.57 -4.02
C LEU A 138 -1.71 -2.88 -3.60
N GLY A 139 -3.05 -2.92 -3.50
CA GLY A 139 -3.80 -4.08 -3.00
C GLY A 139 -3.62 -4.32 -1.50
N ILE A 140 -3.71 -3.25 -0.70
CA ILE A 140 -3.42 -3.22 0.74
C ILE A 140 -4.54 -3.91 1.54
N PRO A 141 -4.26 -5.02 2.24
CA PRO A 141 -5.26 -5.78 2.97
C PRO A 141 -5.41 -5.28 4.41
N TYR A 142 -6.65 -5.09 4.86
CA TYR A 142 -6.96 -4.83 6.27
C TYR A 142 -8.28 -5.48 6.68
N VAL A 143 -8.43 -5.76 7.97
CA VAL A 143 -9.64 -6.37 8.53
C VAL A 143 -10.73 -5.31 8.62
N LEU A 144 -11.91 -5.61 8.11
CA LEU A 144 -13.12 -4.80 8.23
C LEU A 144 -13.85 -5.09 9.55
N GLU A 145 -14.78 -4.23 9.94
CA GLU A 145 -15.55 -4.39 11.19
C GLU A 145 -16.32 -5.71 11.27
N ASN A 146 -16.73 -6.26 10.11
CA ASN A 146 -17.40 -7.56 9.99
C ASN A 146 -16.43 -8.77 9.95
N GLY A 147 -15.13 -8.55 10.12
CA GLY A 147 -14.09 -9.57 10.11
C GLY A 147 -13.58 -10.00 8.72
N SER A 148 -14.26 -9.65 7.62
CA SER A 148 -13.75 -9.87 6.26
C SER A 148 -12.60 -8.92 5.91
N ILE A 149 -11.99 -9.07 4.74
CA ILE A 149 -10.81 -8.26 4.33
C ILE A 149 -11.20 -7.28 3.23
N GLY A 150 -10.89 -6.00 3.45
CA GLY A 150 -10.86 -4.97 2.42
C GLY A 150 -9.47 -4.86 1.82
N TYR A 151 -9.41 -4.71 0.50
CA TYR A 151 -8.18 -4.54 -0.27
C TYR A 151 -8.23 -3.17 -0.93
N LEU A 152 -7.38 -2.25 -0.46
CA LEU A 152 -7.27 -0.90 -0.99
C LEU A 152 -6.30 -0.88 -2.16
N PHE A 153 -6.79 -0.42 -3.29
CA PHE A 153 -6.03 -0.19 -4.50
C PHE A 153 -5.82 1.30 -4.70
N GLY A 154 -4.64 1.71 -5.18
CA GLY A 154 -4.36 3.09 -5.54
C GLY A 154 -4.87 3.42 -6.94
N ASP A 155 -3.98 3.95 -7.78
CA ASP A 155 -4.32 4.40 -9.13
C ASP A 155 -4.86 3.22 -9.96
N THR A 156 -6.16 3.25 -10.27
CA THR A 156 -6.91 2.12 -10.82
C THR A 156 -7.67 2.50 -12.08
N PHE A 157 -7.60 1.64 -13.10
CA PHE A 157 -8.04 1.91 -14.47
C PHE A 157 -8.88 0.73 -15.02
N ASP A 158 -9.77 1.02 -15.98
CA ASP A 158 -10.48 -0.03 -16.74
C ASP A 158 -9.70 -0.50 -17.99
N THR A 159 -8.54 0.12 -18.28
CA THR A 159 -7.52 -0.38 -19.20
C THR A 159 -6.32 -0.97 -18.43
N PRO A 160 -5.45 -1.79 -19.05
CA PRO A 160 -4.45 -2.58 -18.32
C PRO A 160 -3.28 -1.77 -17.71
N TRP A 161 -3.18 -0.47 -17.97
CA TRP A 161 -2.15 0.45 -17.45
C TRP A 161 -2.57 1.93 -17.67
N PRO A 162 -1.96 2.91 -16.95
CA PRO A 162 -2.44 4.30 -16.91
C PRO A 162 -2.49 5.02 -18.27
N GLU A 163 -1.63 4.67 -19.22
CA GLU A 163 -1.58 5.24 -20.57
C GLU A 163 -2.30 4.40 -21.65
N GLY A 164 -3.03 3.34 -21.24
CA GLY A 164 -3.67 2.40 -22.16
C GLY A 164 -4.95 2.95 -22.79
N PRO A 165 -5.11 2.90 -24.14
CA PRO A 165 -6.34 3.32 -24.79
C PRO A 165 -7.50 2.32 -24.55
N PRO A 166 -8.77 2.76 -24.63
CA PRO A 166 -9.20 4.14 -24.89
C PRO A 166 -8.92 5.08 -23.71
N LEU A 167 -8.74 6.36 -23.99
CA LEU A 167 -8.67 7.42 -22.99
C LEU A 167 -9.91 8.32 -23.08
N PRO A 168 -10.52 8.76 -21.97
CA PRO A 168 -10.13 8.46 -20.58
C PRO A 168 -10.43 7.01 -20.16
N ASN A 169 -9.53 6.41 -19.39
CA ASN A 169 -9.51 5.00 -18.96
C ASN A 169 -10.01 4.79 -17.53
N ASP A 170 -11.07 5.51 -17.16
CA ASP A 170 -11.80 5.35 -15.90
C ASP A 170 -10.89 5.36 -14.65
N TRP A 171 -9.96 6.32 -14.59
CA TRP A 171 -9.07 6.51 -13.45
C TRP A 171 -9.87 6.78 -12.17
N ARG A 172 -9.55 6.01 -11.12
CA ARG A 172 -10.10 6.07 -9.77
C ARG A 172 -8.96 5.85 -8.78
N SER A 173 -8.93 6.59 -7.66
CA SER A 173 -8.14 6.16 -6.50
C SER A 173 -8.60 6.83 -5.20
N PRO A 174 -8.74 6.09 -4.08
CA PRO A 174 -8.55 4.65 -3.94
C PRO A 174 -9.79 3.85 -4.35
N VAL A 175 -9.60 2.63 -4.86
CA VAL A 175 -10.67 1.64 -5.07
C VAL A 175 -10.60 0.58 -3.97
N MET A 176 -11.74 0.06 -3.49
CA MET A 176 -11.77 -1.04 -2.53
C MET A 176 -12.56 -2.23 -3.07
N LEU A 177 -11.89 -3.39 -3.13
CA LEU A 177 -12.52 -4.70 -3.30
C LEU A 177 -12.49 -5.46 -1.97
N ARG A 178 -13.35 -6.46 -1.79
CA ARG A 178 -13.44 -7.26 -0.55
C ARG A 178 -13.41 -8.76 -0.82
N SER A 179 -12.95 -9.52 0.16
CA SER A 179 -12.96 -10.98 0.16
C SER A 179 -13.19 -11.50 1.58
N ALA A 180 -14.09 -12.46 1.74
CA ALA A 180 -14.16 -13.32 2.93
C ALA A 180 -13.31 -14.60 2.83
N VAL A 181 -12.71 -14.88 1.66
CA VAL A 181 -11.93 -16.10 1.40
C VAL A 181 -10.49 -15.99 1.95
N HIS A 182 -10.05 -17.00 2.71
CA HIS A 182 -8.69 -17.06 3.26
C HIS A 182 -7.62 -17.07 2.15
N PRO A 183 -6.56 -16.24 2.22
CA PRO A 183 -5.48 -16.21 1.21
C PRO A 183 -4.74 -17.54 1.07
N GLY A 184 -4.75 -18.39 2.11
CA GLY A 184 -4.23 -19.76 2.09
C GLY A 184 -5.09 -20.76 1.30
N ALA A 185 -6.38 -20.48 1.06
CA ALA A 185 -7.30 -21.39 0.37
C ALA A 185 -6.82 -21.80 -1.04
N ALA A 186 -7.27 -22.96 -1.53
CA ALA A 186 -6.81 -23.52 -2.81
C ALA A 186 -7.04 -22.58 -4.01
N GLY A 187 -8.19 -21.91 -4.08
CA GLY A 187 -8.49 -20.89 -5.11
C GLY A 187 -7.81 -19.53 -4.88
N GLY A 188 -7.13 -19.33 -3.75
CA GLY A 188 -6.61 -18.05 -3.29
C GLY A 188 -7.71 -17.01 -3.02
N VAL A 189 -7.32 -15.74 -2.92
CA VAL A 189 -8.24 -14.60 -2.77
C VAL A 189 -9.19 -14.52 -3.99
N VAL A 190 -10.46 -14.21 -3.73
CA VAL A 190 -11.51 -13.96 -4.72
C VAL A 190 -12.28 -12.71 -4.28
N PHE A 191 -12.43 -11.74 -5.18
CA PHE A 191 -13.11 -10.48 -4.85
C PHE A 191 -14.62 -10.60 -5.06
N ASP A 192 -15.33 -11.02 -4.02
CA ASP A 192 -16.77 -11.27 -4.03
C ASP A 192 -17.62 -9.99 -4.13
N SER A 193 -17.10 -8.87 -3.61
CA SER A 193 -17.80 -7.58 -3.51
C SER A 193 -16.84 -6.39 -3.58
N ALA A 194 -17.39 -5.19 -3.78
CA ALA A 194 -16.65 -3.93 -3.87
C ALA A 194 -17.33 -2.80 -3.10
N ALA A 195 -16.59 -1.77 -2.72
CA ALA A 195 -17.15 -0.61 -2.04
C ALA A 195 -17.95 0.28 -3.00
N ARG A 196 -19.09 0.82 -2.52
CA ARG A 196 -19.98 1.74 -3.25
C ARG A 196 -20.46 1.26 -4.64
N VAL A 197 -20.34 -0.04 -4.94
CA VAL A 197 -20.74 -0.56 -6.25
C VAL A 197 -22.26 -0.48 -6.42
N ALA A 198 -22.70 0.00 -7.58
CA ALA A 198 -24.10 0.11 -7.94
C ALA A 198 -24.27 -0.06 -9.45
N GLY A 199 -25.43 -0.56 -9.89
CA GLY A 199 -25.75 -0.73 -11.30
C GLY A 199 -24.81 -1.71 -12.02
N ASN A 200 -23.96 -1.22 -12.92
CA ASN A 200 -23.21 -2.00 -13.90
C ASN A 200 -21.95 -2.73 -13.39
N GLY A 201 -21.83 -2.92 -12.07
CA GLY A 201 -20.68 -3.60 -11.44
C GLY A 201 -19.42 -2.76 -11.25
N ARG A 202 -19.27 -1.59 -11.93
CA ARG A 202 -18.08 -0.74 -11.76
C ARG A 202 -17.86 -0.37 -10.29
N ALA A 203 -16.71 -0.72 -9.73
CA ALA A 203 -16.26 -0.20 -8.45
C ALA A 203 -15.76 1.25 -8.63
N PRO A 204 -16.40 2.26 -8.03
CA PRO A 204 -15.90 3.64 -8.05
C PRO A 204 -14.75 3.82 -7.06
N GLU A 205 -14.17 5.01 -7.04
CA GLU A 205 -13.34 5.43 -5.90
C GLU A 205 -14.17 5.64 -4.62
N VAL A 206 -13.52 5.41 -3.48
CA VAL A 206 -14.17 5.43 -2.16
C VAL A 206 -14.15 6.80 -1.48
N MET A 207 -13.29 7.71 -1.91
CA MET A 207 -13.20 9.10 -1.43
C MET A 207 -12.89 10.04 -2.59
N HIS A 208 -13.06 11.35 -2.39
CA HIS A 208 -12.75 12.34 -3.42
C HIS A 208 -11.25 12.42 -3.74
N ASN A 209 -10.94 12.41 -5.04
CA ASN A 209 -9.62 12.55 -5.63
C ASN A 209 -9.57 13.75 -6.61
N GLY A 210 -8.52 14.58 -6.51
CA GLY A 210 -8.34 15.73 -7.40
C GLY A 210 -8.08 15.41 -8.88
N HIS A 211 -7.55 14.23 -9.22
CA HIS A 211 -7.29 13.75 -10.60
C HIS A 211 -6.59 14.76 -11.53
N ASN A 212 -5.37 15.20 -11.16
CA ASN A 212 -4.69 16.36 -11.78
C ASN A 212 -5.57 17.62 -11.75
N GLY A 213 -6.06 17.95 -10.56
CA GLY A 213 -7.02 19.02 -10.35
C GLY A 213 -6.95 19.56 -8.93
N ILE A 214 -8.08 20.03 -8.41
CA ILE A 214 -8.17 20.63 -7.08
C ILE A 214 -8.78 19.61 -6.12
N GLY A 215 -8.05 19.29 -5.04
CA GLY A 215 -8.53 18.42 -3.98
C GLY A 215 -9.53 19.12 -3.04
N ILE A 216 -9.96 18.41 -1.99
CA ILE A 216 -10.97 18.87 -1.00
C ILE A 216 -10.66 20.21 -0.28
N ASP A 217 -9.46 20.75 -0.48
CA ASP A 217 -8.86 21.83 0.28
C ASP A 217 -8.41 23.02 -0.57
N GLY A 218 -8.76 23.04 -1.86
CA GLY A 218 -8.35 24.09 -2.79
C GLY A 218 -6.92 23.95 -3.31
N LEU A 219 -6.18 22.90 -2.93
CA LEU A 219 -4.81 22.68 -3.38
C LEU A 219 -4.78 21.75 -4.60
N TRP A 220 -3.74 21.90 -5.43
CA TRP A 220 -3.49 20.94 -6.51
C TRP A 220 -3.31 19.52 -5.94
N GLU A 221 -3.87 18.52 -6.61
CA GLU A 221 -3.73 17.13 -6.25
C GLU A 221 -3.71 16.28 -7.52
N VAL A 222 -2.61 15.55 -7.72
CA VAL A 222 -2.47 14.62 -8.85
C VAL A 222 -3.37 13.42 -8.61
N THR A 223 -3.24 12.80 -7.43
CA THR A 223 -4.07 11.68 -6.99
C THR A 223 -4.02 11.51 -5.46
N VAL A 224 -4.97 10.77 -4.91
CA VAL A 224 -5.00 10.29 -3.52
C VAL A 224 -4.58 8.82 -3.50
N ILE A 225 -3.47 8.50 -2.84
CA ILE A 225 -2.96 7.13 -2.76
C ILE A 225 -3.15 6.59 -1.34
N PRO A 226 -3.80 5.43 -1.13
CA PRO A 226 -3.96 4.85 0.19
C PRO A 226 -2.60 4.31 0.67
N ASN A 227 -2.38 4.25 1.98
CA ASN A 227 -1.16 3.68 2.57
C ASN A 227 -1.46 2.56 3.55
N ASP A 228 -2.58 2.64 4.29
CA ASP A 228 -3.10 1.53 5.09
C ASP A 228 -4.57 1.72 5.45
N GLY A 229 -5.22 0.63 5.88
CA GLY A 229 -6.58 0.64 6.42
C GLY A 229 -6.61 0.04 7.83
N ILE A 230 -7.54 0.50 8.66
CA ILE A 230 -7.77 -0.07 10.00
C ILE A 230 -9.24 0.09 10.40
N SER A 231 -9.78 -0.87 11.16
CA SER A 231 -11.17 -0.84 11.65
C SER A 231 -11.24 -0.93 13.17
N PHE A 232 -12.37 -0.46 13.71
CA PHE A 232 -12.68 -0.44 15.13
C PHE A 232 -14.04 -1.13 15.35
N PRO A 233 -14.06 -2.47 15.49
CA PRO A 233 -15.29 -3.26 15.61
C PRO A 233 -16.25 -2.78 16.70
N GLU A 234 -15.74 -2.14 17.74
CA GLU A 234 -16.51 -1.54 18.85
C GLU A 234 -17.39 -0.37 18.41
N THR A 235 -17.13 0.20 17.24
CA THR A 235 -17.85 1.36 16.68
C THR A 235 -18.34 1.15 15.24
N GLY A 236 -17.89 0.09 14.57
CA GLY A 236 -18.07 -0.12 13.12
C GLY A 236 -17.22 0.80 12.24
N ARG A 237 -16.52 1.80 12.81
CA ARG A 237 -15.73 2.77 12.05
C ARG A 237 -14.51 2.14 11.39
N GLN A 238 -14.25 2.52 10.16
CA GLN A 238 -13.01 2.25 9.43
C GLN A 238 -12.26 3.55 9.17
N LEU A 239 -10.93 3.49 9.12
CA LEU A 239 -10.05 4.57 8.69
C LEU A 239 -9.11 4.11 7.57
N ILE A 240 -8.78 5.04 6.67
CA ILE A 240 -7.72 4.89 5.68
C ILE A 240 -6.70 6.00 5.92
N SER A 241 -5.41 5.64 6.08
CA SER A 241 -4.31 6.59 5.91
C SER A 241 -4.02 6.75 4.42
N TYR A 242 -3.77 7.97 3.97
CA TYR A 242 -3.49 8.26 2.57
C TYR A 242 -2.44 9.37 2.43
N MET A 243 -1.83 9.44 1.25
CA MET A 243 -1.02 10.58 0.82
C MET A 243 -1.70 11.32 -0.34
N SER A 244 -1.80 12.64 -0.23
CA SER A 244 -2.16 13.54 -1.33
C SER A 244 -0.91 13.77 -2.19
N ILE A 245 -0.93 13.42 -3.47
CA ILE A 245 0.25 13.54 -4.35
C ILE A 245 0.34 14.93 -4.96
N GLU A 246 1.47 15.60 -4.73
CA GLU A 246 1.81 16.90 -5.31
C GLU A 246 2.33 16.77 -6.74
N ASN A 247 3.24 15.82 -6.98
CA ASN A 247 3.74 15.48 -8.31
C ASN A 247 4.33 14.06 -8.36
N TRP A 248 4.27 13.44 -9.54
CA TRP A 248 4.98 12.21 -9.87
C TRP A 248 6.35 12.52 -10.51
N ASN A 249 7.25 13.20 -9.78
CA ASN A 249 8.66 13.34 -10.17
C ASN A 249 9.41 12.00 -10.02
N SER A 250 8.97 10.99 -10.76
CA SER A 250 9.41 9.59 -10.66
C SER A 250 10.52 9.24 -11.65
N ALA A 251 11.01 10.21 -12.42
CA ALA A 251 12.08 10.06 -13.41
C ALA A 251 13.28 10.95 -13.05
N GLY A 252 14.49 10.38 -13.07
CA GLY A 252 15.74 11.09 -12.82
C GLY A 252 16.85 10.18 -12.28
N PRO A 253 18.10 10.67 -12.20
CA PRO A 253 19.24 9.88 -11.74
C PRO A 253 19.19 9.47 -10.26
N ALA A 254 18.34 10.11 -9.44
CA ALA A 254 18.09 9.71 -8.05
C ALA A 254 17.17 8.47 -7.91
N GLY A 255 16.55 8.04 -9.01
CA GLY A 255 15.43 7.10 -9.01
C GLY A 255 14.08 7.83 -8.85
N PRO A 256 13.02 7.14 -8.39
CA PRO A 256 11.78 7.82 -8.02
C PRO A 256 12.03 8.89 -6.96
N HIS A 257 11.34 10.03 -7.08
CA HIS A 257 11.45 11.15 -6.14
C HIS A 257 10.13 11.97 -6.09
N TRP A 258 8.99 11.27 -6.17
CA TRP A 258 7.68 11.89 -6.08
C TRP A 258 7.48 12.60 -4.74
N LYS A 259 6.60 13.60 -4.74
CA LYS A 259 6.30 14.40 -3.56
C LYS A 259 4.83 14.24 -3.18
N SER A 260 4.56 13.88 -1.93
CA SER A 260 3.25 14.12 -1.32
C SER A 260 3.14 15.60 -0.92
N ARG A 261 1.95 16.18 -1.00
CA ARG A 261 1.66 17.47 -0.37
C ARG A 261 1.45 17.31 1.13
N TYR A 262 0.78 16.22 1.53
CA TYR A 262 0.58 15.81 2.91
C TYR A 262 0.19 14.33 3.02
N ALA A 263 0.40 13.74 4.19
CA ALA A 263 -0.37 12.59 4.65
C ALA A 263 -1.66 13.03 5.34
N GLY A 264 -2.70 12.21 5.27
CA GLY A 264 -4.00 12.47 5.90
C GLY A 264 -4.75 11.19 6.27
N ILE A 265 -5.90 11.36 6.93
CA ILE A 265 -6.80 10.26 7.32
C ILE A 265 -8.19 10.50 6.72
N ALA A 266 -8.82 9.46 6.20
CA ALA A 266 -10.24 9.43 5.83
C ALA A 266 -10.97 8.39 6.69
N TYR A 267 -12.26 8.63 7.00
CA TYR A 267 -13.07 7.73 7.82
C TYR A 267 -14.33 7.26 7.10
N SER A 268 -14.82 6.08 7.45
CA SER A 268 -16.11 5.55 7.02
C SER A 268 -16.86 4.93 8.19
N ASP A 269 -18.15 5.24 8.32
CA ASP A 269 -19.05 4.66 9.32
C ASP A 269 -20.02 3.63 8.71
N ASN A 270 -19.93 3.38 7.40
CA ASN A 270 -20.74 2.40 6.66
C ASN A 270 -19.88 1.41 5.83
N GLY A 271 -18.56 1.49 5.98
CA GLY A 271 -17.56 0.68 5.29
C GLY A 271 -17.49 0.84 3.77
N ASN A 272 -18.23 1.77 3.17
CA ASN A 272 -18.37 1.93 1.73
C ASN A 272 -17.78 3.24 1.21
N ASP A 273 -18.24 4.39 1.70
CA ASP A 273 -17.69 5.69 1.34
C ASP A 273 -16.88 6.30 2.47
N PHE A 274 -15.81 7.01 2.12
CA PHE A 274 -14.82 7.55 3.03
C PHE A 274 -14.74 9.06 2.93
N VAL A 275 -14.98 9.73 4.05
CA VAL A 275 -14.87 11.18 4.19
C VAL A 275 -13.45 11.50 4.62
N ARG A 276 -12.70 12.20 3.75
CA ARG A 276 -11.38 12.75 4.07
C ARG A 276 -11.52 13.80 5.18
N THR A 277 -10.72 13.67 6.24
CA THR A 277 -10.69 14.66 7.33
C THR A 277 -9.92 15.92 6.91
N PRO A 278 -10.13 17.07 7.58
CA PRO A 278 -9.28 18.26 7.37
C PRO A 278 -7.86 18.10 7.95
N LEU A 279 -7.58 17.00 8.66
CA LEU A 279 -6.31 16.74 9.32
C LEU A 279 -5.22 16.29 8.33
N LYS A 280 -4.09 17.00 8.35
CA LYS A 280 -2.97 16.85 7.43
C LYS A 280 -1.64 16.93 8.16
N TRP A 281 -0.71 16.06 7.77
CA TRP A 281 0.72 16.20 8.07
C TRP A 281 1.41 16.66 6.79
N PHE A 282 1.54 17.97 6.63
CA PHE A 282 2.16 18.60 5.46
C PHE A 282 3.60 18.14 5.29
N ASN A 283 3.97 17.83 4.05
CA ASN A 283 5.35 17.53 3.70
C ASN A 283 6.19 18.80 3.72
N THR A 284 7.47 18.70 4.06
CA THR A 284 8.38 19.84 3.99
C THR A 284 8.61 20.27 2.53
N PRO A 285 8.96 21.54 2.28
CA PRO A 285 9.26 22.03 0.93
C PRO A 285 10.32 21.20 0.21
N ASP A 286 11.28 20.63 0.94
CA ASP A 286 12.38 19.81 0.44
C ASP A 286 12.07 18.30 0.32
N ASN A 287 10.81 17.88 0.52
CA ASN A 287 10.31 16.50 0.40
C ASN A 287 10.91 15.50 1.44
N LYS A 288 11.40 15.98 2.60
CA LYS A 288 12.13 15.16 3.59
C LYS A 288 11.37 14.86 4.88
N ASP A 289 10.11 15.27 4.99
CA ASP A 289 9.28 14.90 6.13
C ASP A 289 9.09 13.35 6.20
N PRO A 290 9.34 12.70 7.34
CA PRO A 290 9.27 11.24 7.47
C PRO A 290 7.89 10.72 7.89
N PHE A 291 6.87 11.59 7.92
CA PHE A 291 5.50 11.27 8.31
C PHE A 291 4.55 11.29 7.10
N GLN A 292 5.02 10.82 5.93
CA GLN A 292 4.30 10.97 4.65
C GLN A 292 3.68 9.67 4.12
N MET A 293 4.30 8.51 4.33
CA MET A 293 3.72 7.21 3.98
C MET A 293 3.53 6.39 5.25
N TRP A 294 2.29 5.99 5.57
CA TRP A 294 1.92 5.44 6.89
C TRP A 294 1.43 3.99 6.80
N THR A 295 1.91 3.11 7.70
CA THR A 295 1.22 1.86 8.05
C THR A 295 0.78 1.87 9.52
N MET A 296 -0.38 1.27 9.78
CA MET A 296 -1.11 1.32 11.03
C MET A 296 -1.37 -0.09 11.56
N GLN A 297 -1.09 -0.32 12.84
CA GLN A 297 -1.43 -1.57 13.53
C GLN A 297 -1.94 -1.27 14.93
N ARG A 298 -3.11 -1.79 15.30
CA ARG A 298 -3.65 -1.70 16.66
C ARG A 298 -3.11 -2.83 17.54
N ASP A 299 -2.79 -2.51 18.80
CA ASP A 299 -2.61 -3.50 19.87
C ASP A 299 -3.20 -2.92 21.16
N GLY A 300 -4.23 -3.60 21.68
CA GLY A 300 -5.09 -3.08 22.74
C GLY A 300 -5.67 -1.69 22.41
N ASP A 301 -5.41 -0.73 23.30
CA ASP A 301 -5.91 0.64 23.19
C ASP A 301 -5.09 1.57 22.25
N TRP A 302 -3.95 1.10 21.75
CA TRP A 302 -3.02 1.93 20.96
C TRP A 302 -3.04 1.53 19.49
N VAL A 303 -3.08 2.54 18.62
CA VAL A 303 -2.73 2.40 17.21
C VAL A 303 -1.30 2.89 17.02
N TYR A 304 -0.43 1.98 16.58
CA TYR A 304 0.95 2.25 16.24
C TYR A 304 1.05 2.66 14.78
N VAL A 305 1.72 3.77 14.54
CA VAL A 305 1.91 4.38 13.21
C VAL A 305 3.40 4.35 12.89
N PHE A 306 3.77 3.52 11.92
CA PHE A 306 5.10 3.50 11.33
C PHE A 306 5.05 4.35 10.07
N SER A 307 6.02 5.25 9.89
CA SER A 307 6.04 6.12 8.71
C SER A 307 7.41 6.36 8.12
N VAL A 308 7.41 6.63 6.81
CA VAL A 308 8.60 6.96 6.02
C VAL A 308 8.33 8.17 5.12
N ARG A 309 9.39 8.69 4.49
CA ARG A 309 9.32 9.75 3.48
C ARG A 309 8.57 9.30 2.23
N SER A 310 7.91 10.24 1.54
CA SER A 310 7.44 10.02 0.17
C SER A 310 8.62 9.80 -0.80
N GLY A 311 8.35 9.22 -1.97
CA GLY A 311 9.34 9.16 -3.05
C GLY A 311 10.40 8.07 -2.93
N ARG A 312 10.30 7.09 -2.02
CA ARG A 312 11.31 6.01 -1.85
C ARG A 312 12.76 6.54 -1.64
N GLN A 313 12.85 7.70 -1.01
CA GLN A 313 14.09 8.39 -0.70
C GLN A 313 14.85 7.70 0.44
N ASP A 314 16.17 7.94 0.52
CA ASP A 314 16.94 7.68 1.73
C ASP A 314 16.36 8.49 2.90
N GLY A 315 16.14 7.83 4.04
CA GLY A 315 15.61 8.50 5.22
C GLY A 315 15.36 7.57 6.41
N PRO A 316 14.81 8.15 7.49
CA PRO A 316 14.43 7.40 8.67
C PRO A 316 13.05 6.77 8.50
N MET A 317 12.86 5.61 9.13
CA MET A 317 11.54 5.15 9.54
C MET A 317 11.27 5.64 10.96
N MET A 318 10.11 6.26 11.16
CA MET A 318 9.68 6.80 12.45
C MET A 318 8.55 5.96 13.04
N LEU A 319 8.46 5.94 14.37
CA LEU A 319 7.38 5.32 15.11
C LEU A 319 6.65 6.35 15.99
N ARG A 320 5.33 6.37 15.86
CA ARG A 320 4.40 7.05 16.76
C ARG A 320 3.34 6.07 17.25
N ARG A 321 2.64 6.41 18.33
CA ARG A 321 1.38 5.77 18.72
C ARG A 321 0.35 6.81 19.07
N VAL A 322 -0.92 6.45 18.99
CA VAL A 322 -2.04 7.26 19.46
C VAL A 322 -3.12 6.34 20.03
N ARG A 323 -3.83 6.80 21.05
CA ARG A 323 -5.03 6.11 21.56
C ARG A 323 -6.05 5.97 20.42
N TRP A 324 -6.68 4.81 20.29
CA TRP A 324 -7.59 4.55 19.16
C TRP A 324 -8.76 5.56 19.10
N ASP A 325 -9.27 5.97 20.26
CA ASP A 325 -10.31 6.99 20.44
C ASP A 325 -9.83 8.43 20.16
N ARG A 326 -8.54 8.62 19.80
CA ARG A 326 -7.88 9.91 19.63
C ARG A 326 -7.19 10.12 18.28
N LEU A 327 -7.41 9.26 17.29
CA LEU A 327 -6.78 9.34 15.95
C LEU A 327 -7.00 10.66 15.19
N PHE A 328 -8.04 11.43 15.53
CA PHE A 328 -8.32 12.74 14.91
C PHE A 328 -7.72 13.94 15.66
N TYR A 329 -6.96 13.70 16.74
CA TYR A 329 -6.38 14.71 17.63
C TYR A 329 -4.86 14.68 17.52
N PRO A 330 -4.22 15.53 16.71
CA PRO A 330 -2.78 15.43 16.39
C PRO A 330 -1.87 15.54 17.60
N GLU A 331 -2.28 16.31 18.59
CA GLU A 331 -1.62 16.49 19.89
C GLU A 331 -1.61 15.22 20.74
N SER A 332 -2.46 14.23 20.43
CA SER A 332 -2.50 12.93 21.11
C SER A 332 -1.50 11.90 20.55
N TYR A 333 -0.72 12.24 19.51
CA TYR A 333 0.27 11.34 18.92
C TYR A 333 1.60 11.40 19.70
N GLU A 334 1.94 10.29 20.35
CA GLU A 334 3.20 10.13 21.07
C GLU A 334 4.29 9.57 20.16
N GLY A 335 5.41 10.27 20.02
CA GLY A 335 6.60 9.75 19.34
C GLY A 335 7.44 8.82 20.22
N TRP A 336 8.05 7.81 19.59
CA TRP A 336 9.09 6.97 20.20
C TRP A 336 10.47 7.58 19.95
N GLY A 337 11.16 7.99 21.02
CA GLY A 337 12.37 8.82 20.91
C GLY A 337 13.48 8.47 21.89
N TRP A 338 14.72 8.54 21.40
CA TRP A 338 15.95 8.49 22.18
C TRP A 338 16.28 9.88 22.71
N ASN A 339 16.59 10.00 24.00
CA ASN A 339 16.95 11.28 24.64
C ASN A 339 18.47 11.45 24.90
N GLY A 340 19.30 10.52 24.42
CA GLY A 340 20.72 10.42 24.77
C GLY A 340 21.06 9.28 25.74
N SER A 341 20.09 8.76 26.51
CA SER A 341 20.33 7.73 27.53
C SER A 341 19.32 6.57 27.55
N ASN A 342 18.06 6.79 27.18
CA ASN A 342 17.06 5.75 27.00
C ASN A 342 16.06 6.08 25.89
N TRP A 343 15.31 5.07 25.45
CA TRP A 343 14.13 5.25 24.60
C TRP A 343 12.88 5.50 25.46
N GLY A 344 11.92 6.25 24.92
CA GLY A 344 10.66 6.53 25.60
C GLY A 344 9.58 7.07 24.67
N TRP A 345 8.33 6.87 25.06
CA TRP A 345 7.15 7.46 24.43
C TRP A 345 6.98 8.93 24.86
N GLY A 346 6.14 9.69 24.14
CA GLY A 346 5.91 11.11 24.41
C GLY A 346 7.09 12.01 24.08
N ARG A 347 7.99 11.57 23.18
CA ARG A 347 9.23 12.29 22.82
C ARG A 347 9.26 12.62 21.33
N PRO A 348 10.10 13.57 20.88
CA PRO A 348 10.41 13.72 19.46
C PRO A 348 10.89 12.39 18.87
N CYS A 349 10.31 11.97 17.75
CA CYS A 349 10.65 10.69 17.13
C CYS A 349 12.15 10.61 16.80
N SER A 350 12.76 9.48 17.16
CA SER A 350 14.09 9.10 16.67
C SER A 350 13.95 7.97 15.65
N PRO A 351 14.85 7.87 14.64
CA PRO A 351 14.77 6.80 13.64
C PRO A 351 14.85 5.41 14.28
N ILE A 352 13.85 4.56 14.05
CA ILE A 352 13.90 3.16 14.47
C ILE A 352 14.67 2.29 13.46
N LEU A 353 14.72 2.73 12.19
CA LEU A 353 15.50 2.19 11.09
C LEU A 353 15.89 3.36 10.16
N THR A 354 16.94 3.17 9.35
CA THR A 354 17.36 4.12 8.31
C THR A 354 17.64 3.35 7.02
N GLY A 355 17.22 3.88 5.87
CA GLY A 355 17.40 3.25 4.57
C GLY A 355 16.49 3.86 3.48
N ARG A 356 16.30 3.13 2.38
CA ARG A 356 15.36 3.48 1.30
C ARG A 356 14.16 2.54 1.35
N PHE A 357 13.07 3.03 1.92
CA PHE A 357 11.85 2.26 2.14
C PHE A 357 10.77 2.63 1.10
N GLY A 358 10.16 1.62 0.48
CA GLY A 358 8.91 1.75 -0.26
C GLY A 358 7.78 1.06 0.49
N GLU A 359 6.62 1.72 0.53
CA GLU A 359 5.32 1.17 0.94
C GLU A 359 5.37 0.21 2.15
N PRO A 360 5.70 0.71 3.36
CA PRO A 360 5.78 -0.14 4.54
C PRO A 360 4.42 -0.75 4.91
N SER A 361 4.44 -1.95 5.45
CA SER A 361 3.30 -2.68 5.99
C SER A 361 3.70 -3.34 7.30
N VAL A 362 3.05 -2.99 8.41
CA VAL A 362 3.28 -3.62 9.72
C VAL A 362 2.02 -4.33 10.18
N ARG A 363 2.18 -5.59 10.62
CA ARG A 363 1.12 -6.39 11.23
C ARG A 363 1.61 -7.08 12.50
N ARG A 364 0.72 -7.21 13.48
CA ARG A 364 0.91 -8.04 14.67
C ARG A 364 0.18 -9.37 14.44
N LEU A 365 0.92 -10.47 14.44
CA LEU A 365 0.35 -11.80 14.23
C LEU A 365 -0.37 -12.31 15.50
N ALA A 366 -1.14 -13.38 15.34
CA ALA A 366 -1.92 -13.99 16.42
C ALA A 366 -1.06 -14.47 17.61
N ASP A 367 0.19 -14.88 17.38
CA ASP A 367 1.14 -15.29 18.41
C ASP A 367 1.81 -14.11 19.16
N GLY A 368 1.49 -12.87 18.80
CA GLY A 368 2.11 -11.66 19.34
C GLY A 368 3.38 -11.19 18.61
N THR A 369 3.87 -11.95 17.61
CA THR A 369 5.02 -11.51 16.82
C THR A 369 4.65 -10.32 15.94
N TRP A 370 5.44 -9.26 16.00
CA TRP A 370 5.32 -8.12 15.09
C TRP A 370 6.13 -8.40 13.83
N VAL A 371 5.53 -8.15 12.68
CA VAL A 371 6.14 -8.32 11.36
C VAL A 371 6.02 -7.02 10.60
N MET A 372 7.13 -6.60 10.00
CA MET A 372 7.22 -5.44 9.12
C MET A 372 7.67 -5.94 7.76
N SER A 373 7.02 -5.49 6.69
CA SER A 373 7.46 -5.67 5.32
C SER A 373 7.52 -4.32 4.60
N TYR A 374 8.40 -4.22 3.62
CA TYR A 374 8.56 -3.06 2.75
C TYR A 374 9.40 -3.46 1.52
N LEU A 375 9.34 -2.63 0.48
CA LEU A 375 10.33 -2.64 -0.59
C LEU A 375 11.62 -2.01 -0.07
N ASN A 376 12.72 -2.78 0.00
CA ASN A 376 14.05 -2.21 0.15
C ASN A 376 14.50 -1.68 -1.22
N CYS A 377 14.43 -0.36 -1.43
CA CYS A 377 14.71 0.25 -2.73
C CYS A 377 16.21 0.27 -3.09
N ALA A 378 17.11 -0.04 -2.15
CA ALA A 378 18.54 -0.21 -2.44
C ALA A 378 18.85 -1.59 -3.05
N THR A 379 18.04 -2.61 -2.77
CA THR A 379 18.21 -3.97 -3.32
C THR A 379 17.13 -4.36 -4.34
N GLY A 380 16.03 -3.61 -4.41
CA GLY A 380 14.90 -3.88 -5.31
C GLY A 380 14.02 -5.05 -4.87
N ASN A 381 14.09 -5.47 -3.61
CA ASN A 381 13.42 -6.67 -3.09
C ASN A 381 12.39 -6.32 -2.02
N ILE A 382 11.30 -7.08 -1.95
CA ILE A 382 10.43 -7.10 -0.76
C ILE A 382 11.14 -7.89 0.33
N VAL A 383 11.27 -7.26 1.51
CA VAL A 383 11.88 -7.86 2.70
C VAL A 383 10.89 -7.90 3.86
N THR A 384 11.18 -8.72 4.86
CA THR A 384 10.53 -8.68 6.17
C THR A 384 11.53 -8.55 7.31
N ARG A 385 11.09 -7.95 8.41
CA ARG A 385 11.72 -8.02 9.73
C ARG A 385 10.68 -8.48 10.77
N THR A 386 11.15 -9.04 11.87
CA THR A 386 10.29 -9.36 13.02
C THR A 386 10.74 -8.65 14.29
N ALA A 387 9.84 -8.53 15.27
CA ALA A 387 10.12 -8.01 16.61
C ALA A 387 9.13 -8.61 17.64
N THR A 388 9.49 -8.56 18.92
CA THR A 388 8.60 -8.96 20.04
C THR A 388 7.62 -7.86 20.46
N GLY A 389 7.71 -6.68 19.86
CA GLY A 389 6.89 -5.51 20.11
C GLY A 389 7.21 -4.38 19.13
N PRO A 390 6.34 -3.37 18.98
CA PRO A 390 6.54 -2.30 18.00
C PRO A 390 7.72 -1.39 18.34
N ASP A 391 8.00 -1.23 19.63
CA ASP A 391 9.06 -0.43 20.24
C ASP A 391 10.32 -1.23 20.60
N ARG A 392 10.44 -2.45 20.06
CA ARG A 392 11.56 -3.36 20.29
C ARG A 392 12.53 -3.38 19.10
N ALA A 393 13.71 -3.95 19.31
CA ALA A 393 14.69 -4.12 18.26
C ALA A 393 14.13 -5.05 17.17
N TRP A 394 14.14 -4.57 15.92
CA TRP A 394 13.75 -5.34 14.75
C TRP A 394 14.92 -6.21 14.26
N THR A 395 14.62 -7.44 13.81
CA THR A 395 15.64 -8.33 13.22
C THR A 395 16.29 -7.72 11.98
N PRO A 396 17.43 -8.27 11.51
CA PRO A 396 17.90 -8.09 10.14
C PRO A 396 16.82 -8.43 9.10
N GLU A 397 17.04 -7.98 7.86
CA GLU A 397 16.13 -8.23 6.74
C GLU A 397 16.18 -9.69 6.29
N LYS A 398 15.00 -10.28 6.10
CA LYS A 398 14.79 -11.52 5.37
C LYS A 398 14.17 -11.21 4.03
N ILE A 399 14.80 -11.64 2.93
CA ILE A 399 14.26 -11.45 1.58
C ILE A 399 13.01 -12.34 1.42
N GLN A 400 11.90 -11.75 0.97
CA GLN A 400 10.68 -12.47 0.65
C GLN A 400 10.44 -12.54 -0.86
N VAL A 401 10.55 -11.42 -1.60
CA VAL A 401 10.36 -11.43 -3.06
C VAL A 401 11.48 -10.65 -3.73
N THR A 402 12.16 -11.29 -4.68
CA THR A 402 13.26 -10.67 -5.42
C THR A 402 12.77 -9.96 -6.68
N SER A 403 13.50 -8.92 -7.09
CA SER A 403 13.31 -8.25 -8.39
C SER A 403 13.42 -9.19 -9.61
N TRP A 404 14.06 -10.35 -9.46
CA TRP A 404 14.12 -11.40 -10.49
C TRP A 404 12.85 -12.25 -10.54
N GLN A 405 12.23 -12.54 -9.40
CA GLN A 405 10.93 -13.24 -9.35
C GLN A 405 9.80 -12.35 -9.86
N GLU A 406 9.80 -11.06 -9.50
CA GLU A 406 8.77 -10.10 -9.90
C GLU A 406 9.42 -8.78 -10.33
N PRO A 407 9.82 -8.63 -11.62
CA PRO A 407 10.41 -7.39 -12.12
C PRO A 407 9.47 -6.19 -11.95
N GLY A 408 10.02 -5.05 -11.52
CA GLY A 408 9.22 -3.85 -11.26
C GLY A 408 8.30 -3.94 -10.04
N LEU A 409 8.61 -4.82 -9.07
CA LEU A 409 7.84 -4.99 -7.84
C LEU A 409 7.86 -3.76 -6.92
N TYR A 410 6.83 -3.64 -6.09
CA TYR A 410 6.72 -2.73 -4.94
C TYR A 410 5.52 -3.11 -4.06
N GLY A 411 5.27 -2.37 -2.97
CA GLY A 411 4.33 -2.82 -1.94
C GLY A 411 4.95 -3.89 -1.05
N GLY A 412 4.33 -5.07 -0.98
CA GLY A 412 4.69 -6.12 -0.02
C GLY A 412 3.77 -6.10 1.20
N PHE A 413 2.47 -5.88 1.00
CA PHE A 413 1.52 -5.70 2.07
C PHE A 413 1.16 -7.01 2.75
N ILE A 414 1.32 -7.07 4.07
CA ILE A 414 1.09 -8.28 4.87
C ILE A 414 -0.42 -8.47 5.06
N HIS A 415 -0.93 -9.61 4.61
CA HIS A 415 -2.32 -9.99 4.84
C HIS A 415 -2.59 -10.19 6.35
N PRO A 416 -3.64 -9.61 6.94
CA PRO A 416 -3.89 -9.70 8.39
C PRO A 416 -4.03 -11.12 8.95
N TRP A 417 -4.57 -12.04 8.16
CA TRP A 417 -4.66 -13.47 8.50
C TRP A 417 -3.36 -14.28 8.28
N SER A 418 -2.22 -13.64 8.07
CA SER A 418 -0.92 -14.35 8.01
C SER A 418 -0.54 -14.93 9.37
N SER A 419 0.30 -15.96 9.39
CA SER A 419 0.93 -16.47 10.61
C SER A 419 2.44 -16.75 10.41
N ARG A 420 3.06 -17.36 11.43
CA ARG A 420 4.45 -17.84 11.39
C ARG A 420 4.59 -19.28 10.92
N GLN A 421 3.48 -19.96 10.62
CA GLN A 421 3.54 -21.31 10.06
C GLN A 421 4.26 -21.28 8.70
N ALA A 422 4.91 -22.39 8.36
CA ALA A 422 5.63 -22.49 7.10
C ALA A 422 4.67 -22.32 5.92
N ASN A 423 4.97 -21.36 5.05
CA ASN A 423 4.13 -20.97 3.91
C ASN A 423 2.77 -20.35 4.30
N ASP A 424 2.72 -19.59 5.39
CA ASP A 424 1.51 -18.89 5.86
C ASP A 424 1.74 -17.38 6.10
N LEU A 425 2.88 -16.82 5.66
CA LEU A 425 3.02 -15.37 5.44
C LEU A 425 2.49 -15.04 4.05
N HIS A 426 1.39 -14.28 3.97
CA HIS A 426 0.82 -13.86 2.67
C HIS A 426 1.12 -12.38 2.40
N LEU A 427 1.74 -12.11 1.26
CA LEU A 427 2.13 -10.76 0.82
C LEU A 427 1.40 -10.40 -0.47
N LEU A 428 0.80 -9.21 -0.52
CA LEU A 428 0.32 -8.63 -1.79
C LEU A 428 1.40 -7.68 -2.34
N VAL A 429 1.86 -8.01 -3.53
CA VAL A 429 2.97 -7.35 -4.22
C VAL A 429 2.45 -6.74 -5.50
N SER A 430 2.66 -5.44 -5.65
CA SER A 430 2.32 -4.71 -6.86
C SER A 430 3.47 -4.76 -7.86
N LYS A 431 3.15 -4.61 -9.13
CA LYS A 431 4.11 -4.60 -10.22
C LYS A 431 3.79 -3.48 -11.19
N TRP A 432 4.82 -2.73 -11.59
CA TRP A 432 4.76 -1.84 -12.74
C TRP A 432 6.04 -1.97 -13.56
N THR A 433 5.93 -2.56 -14.74
CA THR A 433 7.05 -2.66 -15.68
C THR A 433 6.81 -1.83 -16.92
N ARG A 434 7.90 -1.29 -17.47
CA ARG A 434 7.93 -0.56 -18.73
C ARG A 434 9.02 -1.10 -19.65
N THR A 435 8.84 -0.92 -20.94
CA THR A 435 9.92 -1.05 -21.93
C THR A 435 10.90 0.13 -21.82
N PRO A 436 12.11 0.05 -22.42
CA PRO A 436 13.07 1.16 -22.43
C PRO A 436 12.56 2.46 -23.08
N ASP A 437 11.60 2.36 -24.01
CA ASP A 437 10.89 3.48 -24.63
C ASP A 437 9.65 3.95 -23.81
N GLY A 438 9.53 3.51 -22.56
CA GLY A 438 8.60 4.07 -21.57
C GLY A 438 7.19 3.49 -21.54
N ARG A 439 6.83 2.59 -22.47
CA ARG A 439 5.50 1.96 -22.54
C ARG A 439 5.33 0.91 -21.44
N SER A 440 4.24 0.96 -20.69
CA SER A 440 3.89 -0.07 -19.71
C SER A 440 3.71 -1.46 -20.34
N THR A 441 4.11 -2.49 -19.61
CA THR A 441 3.97 -3.91 -20.00
C THR A 441 3.25 -4.76 -18.95
N ALA A 442 3.15 -4.27 -17.72
CA ALA A 442 2.33 -4.85 -16.66
C ALA A 442 2.03 -3.77 -15.61
N TYR A 443 0.79 -3.73 -15.11
CA TYR A 443 0.39 -2.91 -13.97
C TYR A 443 -0.70 -3.63 -13.16
N HIS A 444 -0.28 -4.44 -12.17
CA HIS A 444 -1.18 -5.35 -11.45
C HIS A 444 -0.64 -5.75 -10.06
N VAL A 445 -1.46 -6.48 -9.30
CA VAL A 445 -1.14 -7.05 -7.98
C VAL A 445 -1.11 -8.58 -8.03
N SER A 446 -0.10 -9.18 -7.40
CA SER A 446 0.07 -10.63 -7.22
C SER A 446 0.20 -11.00 -5.74
N GLN A 447 -0.25 -12.20 -5.39
CA GLN A 447 -0.06 -12.81 -4.08
C GLN A 447 1.21 -13.67 -4.06
N PHE A 448 2.06 -13.45 -3.06
CA PHE A 448 3.19 -14.29 -2.70
C PHE A 448 2.96 -14.94 -1.33
N VAL A 449 3.57 -16.10 -1.11
CA VAL A 449 3.41 -16.89 0.12
C VAL A 449 4.78 -17.37 0.60
N GLY A 450 5.16 -16.99 1.82
CA GLY A 450 6.46 -17.27 2.41
C GLY A 450 6.37 -17.60 3.89
N THR A 451 7.45 -17.35 4.62
CA THR A 451 7.54 -17.53 6.08
C THR A 451 8.38 -16.40 6.67
N VAL A 452 8.05 -15.87 7.85
CA VAL A 452 8.88 -14.85 8.54
C VAL A 452 10.14 -15.43 9.16
#